data_AF-A0A9N7LP81-F1
#
_entry.id   AF-A0A9N7LP81-F1
#
_cell.length_a   1.000
_cell.length_b   1.000
_cell.length_c   1.000
_cell.angle_alpha   90.00
_cell.angle_beta   90.00
_cell.angle_gamma   90.00
#
_symmetry.space_group_name_H-M   'P 1'
#
loop_
_entity.id
_entity.type
_entity.pdbx_description
1 polymer ?
#
loop_
_entity_poly.entity_id
_entity_poly.type
_entity_poly.pdbx_seq_one_letter_code
_entity_poly.pdbx_strand_id
1 'polypeptide(L)'
;MVAPELVAAAANDYAKIGVLLGEAHAAAAASTVELLPAAADEVSAGIAHLFSGHAEDYQKVASQAVAFHDRFAAQVNASAGGYASAEAANAVSLQALFDNPHLVVVAAGTAVSNALSGLSAGVKSAWDLLWRYGGQYVATALAQVASSALFFLLIAFVGLYSLVNGRPYVFI
;
A
#
# COMPACT_ATOMS: atom_id res chain seq x y z
N MET A 1 21.57 -6.55 9.25
CA MET A 1 20.67 -5.41 9.55
C MET A 1 20.26 -4.82 8.22
N VAL A 2 18.97 -4.65 7.97
CA VAL A 2 18.47 -4.00 6.75
C VAL A 2 18.23 -2.53 7.11
N ALA A 3 18.95 -1.62 6.46
CA ALA A 3 18.74 -0.19 6.65
C ALA A 3 17.40 0.22 5.98
N PRO A 4 16.51 0.97 6.66
CA PRO A 4 15.25 1.43 6.08
C PRO A 4 15.42 2.13 4.73
N GLU A 5 16.54 2.84 4.53
CA GLU A 5 16.91 3.51 3.29
C GLU A 5 17.11 2.53 2.12
N LEU A 6 17.66 1.33 2.39
CA LEU A 6 17.81 0.29 1.36
C LEU A 6 16.46 -0.29 0.94
N VAL A 7 15.52 -0.42 1.88
CA VAL A 7 14.16 -0.88 1.57
C VAL A 7 13.40 0.18 0.78
N ALA A 8 13.54 1.46 1.12
CA ALA A 8 12.94 2.56 0.38
C ALA A 8 13.51 2.65 -1.06
N ALA A 9 14.82 2.50 -1.22
CA ALA A 9 15.46 2.46 -2.54
C ALA A 9 14.95 1.29 -3.38
N ALA A 10 14.88 0.09 -2.79
CA ALA A 10 14.35 -1.10 -3.47
C ALA A 10 12.88 -0.95 -3.85
N ALA A 11 12.05 -0.34 -2.99
CA ALA A 11 10.65 -0.06 -3.28
C ALA A 11 10.49 0.92 -4.47
N ASN A 12 11.37 1.91 -4.56
CA ASN A 12 11.38 2.85 -5.68
C ASN A 12 11.82 2.19 -6.99
N ASP A 13 12.84 1.33 -6.96
CA ASP A 13 13.25 0.57 -8.14
C ASP A 13 12.18 -0.43 -8.58
N TYR A 14 11.50 -1.06 -7.62
CA TYR A 14 10.33 -1.88 -7.90
C TYR A 14 9.22 -1.05 -8.58
N ALA A 15 8.90 0.14 -8.08
CA ALA A 15 7.92 1.03 -8.72
C ALA A 15 8.30 1.38 -10.18
N LYS A 16 9.58 1.65 -10.46
CA LYS A 16 10.06 1.89 -11.83
C LYS A 16 9.85 0.67 -12.74
N ILE A 17 10.11 -0.54 -12.24
CA ILE A 17 9.84 -1.78 -12.98
C ILE A 17 8.35 -1.89 -13.32
N GLY A 18 7.46 -1.50 -12.39
CA GLY A 18 6.01 -1.50 -12.61
C GLY A 18 5.58 -0.59 -13.76
N VAL A 19 6.17 0.62 -13.83
CA VAL A 19 5.93 1.56 -14.94
C VAL A 19 6.39 0.96 -16.27
N LEU A 20 7.63 0.46 -16.34
CA LEU A 20 8.17 -0.16 -17.56
C LEU A 20 7.36 -1.38 -18.00
N LEU A 21 6.84 -2.16 -17.04
CA LEU A 21 5.99 -3.31 -17.33
C LEU A 21 4.64 -2.87 -17.92
N GLY A 22 4.03 -1.81 -17.37
CA GLY A 22 2.82 -1.22 -17.93
C GLY A 22 3.02 -0.69 -19.36
N GLU A 23 4.15 -0.02 -19.63
CA GLU A 23 4.54 0.43 -20.97
C GLU A 23 4.73 -0.76 -21.94
N ALA A 24 5.38 -1.84 -21.49
CA ALA A 24 5.55 -3.04 -22.29
C ALA A 24 4.21 -3.71 -22.64
N HIS A 25 3.28 -3.80 -21.68
CA HIS A 25 1.93 -4.31 -21.93
C HIS A 25 1.17 -3.46 -22.95
N ALA A 26 1.26 -2.13 -22.84
CA ALA A 26 0.64 -1.20 -23.77
C ALA A 26 1.25 -1.29 -25.18
N ALA A 27 2.58 -1.39 -25.27
CA ALA A 27 3.29 -1.54 -26.55
C ALA A 27 2.93 -2.85 -27.27
N ALA A 28 2.74 -3.94 -26.52
CA ALA A 28 2.37 -5.24 -27.07
C ALA A 28 0.87 -5.34 -27.43
N ALA A 29 0.00 -4.52 -26.82
CA ALA A 29 -1.46 -4.65 -26.91
C ALA A 29 -1.97 -4.62 -28.35
N ALA A 30 -1.59 -3.62 -29.14
CA ALA A 30 -2.06 -3.49 -30.52
C ALA A 30 -1.72 -4.73 -31.36
N SER A 31 -0.46 -5.18 -31.32
CA SER A 31 0.02 -6.32 -32.12
C SER A 31 -0.59 -7.67 -31.74
N THR A 32 -1.15 -7.79 -30.52
CA THR A 32 -1.68 -9.05 -29.99
C THR A 32 -3.20 -9.12 -30.02
N VAL A 33 -3.87 -7.97 -29.87
CA VAL A 33 -5.34 -7.85 -29.94
C VAL A 33 -5.80 -7.71 -31.39
N GLU A 34 -5.03 -7.07 -32.26
CA GLU A 34 -5.38 -6.87 -33.67
C GLU A 34 -4.66 -7.89 -34.58
N LEU A 35 -4.62 -9.16 -34.16
CA LEU A 35 -3.89 -10.19 -34.90
C LEU A 35 -4.58 -10.48 -36.24
N LEU A 36 -3.84 -10.30 -37.34
CA LEU A 36 -4.34 -10.63 -38.67
C LEU A 36 -4.32 -12.14 -38.95
N PRO A 37 -5.31 -12.68 -39.68
CA PRO A 37 -5.29 -14.07 -40.15
C PRO A 37 -4.06 -14.37 -41.00
N ALA A 38 -3.45 -15.55 -40.80
CA ALA A 38 -2.29 -15.99 -41.58
C ALA A 38 -2.62 -16.28 -43.06
N ALA A 39 -3.87 -16.64 -43.34
CA ALA A 39 -4.42 -16.85 -44.67
C ALA A 39 -5.92 -16.47 -44.71
N ALA A 40 -6.51 -16.46 -45.90
CA ALA A 40 -7.90 -16.03 -46.13
C ALA A 40 -8.96 -17.08 -45.78
N ASP A 41 -8.56 -18.24 -45.25
CA ASP A 41 -9.47 -19.30 -44.87
C ASP A 41 -10.11 -19.06 -43.49
N GLU A 42 -11.26 -19.70 -43.27
CA GLU A 42 -12.04 -19.55 -42.04
C GLU A 42 -11.31 -20.10 -40.80
N VAL A 43 -10.40 -21.07 -40.95
CA VAL A 43 -9.64 -21.62 -39.83
C VAL A 43 -8.59 -20.61 -39.37
N SER A 44 -7.85 -20.00 -40.30
CA SER A 44 -6.91 -18.91 -40.00
C SER A 44 -7.62 -17.71 -39.36
N ALA A 45 -8.80 -17.35 -39.86
CA ALA A 45 -9.61 -16.29 -39.27
C ALA A 45 -10.08 -16.64 -37.84
N GLY A 46 -10.56 -17.86 -37.62
CA GLY A 46 -10.98 -18.35 -36.32
C GLY A 46 -9.83 -18.41 -35.30
N ILE A 47 -8.65 -18.85 -35.73
CA ILE A 47 -7.44 -18.88 -34.89
C ILE A 47 -7.02 -17.45 -34.50
N ALA A 48 -6.98 -16.52 -35.47
CA ALA A 48 -6.67 -15.13 -35.19
C ALA A 48 -7.67 -14.50 -34.20
N HIS A 49 -8.95 -14.80 -34.34
CA HIS A 49 -9.99 -14.34 -33.42
C HIS A 49 -9.81 -14.92 -32.00
N LEU A 50 -9.49 -16.22 -31.88
CA LEU A 50 -9.23 -16.85 -30.59
C LEU A 50 -8.06 -16.18 -29.86
N PHE A 51 -6.93 -15.96 -30.56
CA PHE A 51 -5.77 -15.31 -29.97
C PHE A 51 -6.03 -13.85 -29.60
N SER A 52 -6.77 -13.12 -30.44
CA SER A 52 -7.17 -11.74 -30.16
C SER A 52 -8.04 -11.66 -28.90
N GLY A 53 -9.03 -12.55 -28.76
CA GLY A 53 -9.86 -12.63 -27.55
C GLY A 53 -9.04 -13.00 -26.30
N HIS A 54 -8.08 -13.92 -26.42
CA HIS A 54 -7.17 -14.23 -25.32
C HIS A 54 -6.28 -13.04 -24.95
N ALA A 55 -5.80 -12.27 -25.94
CA ALA A 55 -5.00 -11.08 -25.70
C ALA A 55 -5.81 -10.00 -24.97
N GLU A 56 -7.09 -9.79 -25.30
CA GLU A 56 -7.96 -8.86 -24.56
C GLU A 56 -8.11 -9.25 -23.10
N ASP A 57 -8.34 -10.53 -22.81
CA ASP A 57 -8.46 -11.01 -21.43
C ASP A 57 -7.12 -10.92 -20.68
N TYR A 58 -6.01 -11.22 -21.36
CA TYR A 58 -4.68 -11.00 -20.82
C TYR A 58 -4.44 -9.54 -20.44
N GLN A 59 -4.81 -8.58 -21.30
CA GLN A 59 -4.63 -7.15 -21.03
C GLN A 59 -5.46 -6.68 -19.83
N LYS A 60 -6.68 -7.22 -19.63
CA LYS A 60 -7.47 -6.96 -18.42
C LYS A 60 -6.73 -7.42 -17.16
N VAL A 61 -6.19 -8.64 -17.17
CA VAL A 61 -5.43 -9.18 -16.02
C VAL A 61 -4.12 -8.41 -15.82
N ALA A 62 -3.42 -8.06 -16.89
CA ALA A 62 -2.19 -7.27 -16.83
C ALA A 62 -2.43 -5.91 -16.16
N SER A 63 -3.55 -5.24 -16.46
CA SER A 63 -3.90 -3.98 -15.78
C SER A 63 -4.12 -4.14 -14.27
N GLN A 64 -4.72 -5.27 -13.85
CA GLN A 64 -4.89 -5.58 -12.43
C GLN A 64 -3.56 -5.86 -11.75
N ALA A 65 -2.64 -6.54 -12.45
CA ALA A 65 -1.29 -6.82 -11.96
C ALA A 65 -0.48 -5.52 -11.75
N VAL A 66 -0.55 -4.56 -12.68
CA VAL A 66 0.07 -3.24 -12.52
C VAL A 66 -0.47 -2.52 -11.28
N ALA A 67 -1.80 -2.50 -11.10
CA ALA A 67 -2.41 -1.88 -9.93
C ALA A 67 -2.01 -2.56 -8.60
N PHE A 68 -1.82 -3.89 -8.60
CA PHE A 68 -1.29 -4.62 -7.45
C PHE A 68 0.16 -4.23 -7.16
N HIS A 69 0.99 -4.19 -8.20
CA HIS A 69 2.41 -3.84 -8.13
C HIS A 69 2.62 -2.47 -7.49
N ASP A 70 1.83 -1.46 -7.89
CA ASP A 70 1.88 -0.11 -7.33
C ASP A 70 1.53 -0.07 -5.84
N ARG A 71 0.45 -0.79 -5.45
CA ARG A 71 0.04 -0.88 -4.04
C ARG A 71 1.08 -1.58 -3.19
N PHE A 72 1.69 -2.64 -3.71
CA PHE A 72 2.76 -3.36 -3.02
C PHE A 72 3.96 -2.44 -2.79
N ALA A 73 4.42 -1.72 -3.82
CA ALA A 73 5.53 -0.76 -3.69
C ALA A 73 5.24 0.30 -2.62
N ALA A 74 4.04 0.89 -2.63
CA ALA A 74 3.62 1.89 -1.66
C ALA A 74 3.61 1.32 -0.22
N GLN A 75 3.10 0.10 -0.04
CA GLN A 75 3.04 -0.56 1.26
C GLN A 75 4.45 -0.86 1.81
N VAL A 76 5.36 -1.34 0.97
CA VAL A 76 6.76 -1.59 1.36
C VAL A 76 7.44 -0.30 1.80
N ASN A 77 7.27 0.79 1.03
CA ASN A 77 7.83 2.09 1.38
C ASN A 77 7.25 2.65 2.70
N ALA A 78 5.94 2.51 2.91
CA ALA A 78 5.29 2.91 4.16
C ALA A 78 5.82 2.10 5.35
N SER A 79 6.02 0.79 5.18
CA SER A 79 6.60 -0.07 6.22
C SER A 79 8.04 0.32 6.55
N ALA A 80 8.86 0.64 5.54
CA ALA A 80 10.23 1.11 5.75
C ALA A 80 10.26 2.42 6.57
N GLY A 81 9.39 3.37 6.24
CA GLY A 81 9.21 4.60 7.02
C GLY A 81 8.75 4.34 8.46
N GLY A 82 7.87 3.34 8.66
CA GLY A 82 7.45 2.91 9.99
C GLY A 82 8.59 2.32 10.84
N TYR A 83 9.48 1.54 10.24
CA TYR A 83 10.67 1.04 10.96
C TYR A 83 11.66 2.15 11.28
N ALA A 84 11.93 3.06 10.34
CA ALA A 84 12.81 4.21 10.58
C ALA A 84 12.29 5.10 11.71
N SER A 85 10.97 5.35 11.76
CA SER A 85 10.38 6.17 12.81
C SER A 85 10.41 5.49 14.18
N ALA A 86 10.22 4.17 14.23
CA ALA A 86 10.38 3.40 15.46
C ALA A 86 11.82 3.40 15.97
N GLU A 87 12.81 3.28 15.08
CA GLU A 87 14.22 3.36 15.45
C GLU A 87 14.59 4.75 15.99
N ALA A 88 14.12 5.82 15.34
CA ALA A 88 14.29 7.18 15.84
C ALA A 88 13.64 7.39 17.22
N ALA A 89 12.44 6.84 17.44
CA ALA A 89 11.75 6.93 18.71
C ALA A 89 12.48 6.17 19.83
N ASN A 90 13.02 4.99 19.52
CA ASN A 90 13.84 4.20 20.44
C ASN A 90 15.15 4.92 20.78
N ALA A 91 15.81 5.55 19.80
CA ALA A 91 17.03 6.32 20.02
C ALA A 91 16.80 7.52 20.95
N VAL A 92 15.70 8.27 20.74
CA VAL A 92 15.30 9.38 21.63
C VAL A 92 14.99 8.89 23.04
N SER A 93 14.27 7.76 23.16
CA SER A 93 13.92 7.19 24.47
C SER A 93 15.15 6.69 25.24
N LEU A 94 16.11 6.06 24.55
CA LEU A 94 17.40 5.64 25.13
C LEU A 94 18.24 6.84 25.57
N GLN A 95 18.34 7.88 24.74
CA GLN A 95 19.06 9.11 25.09
C GLN A 95 18.45 9.77 26.34
N ALA A 96 17.13 9.90 26.40
CA ALA A 96 16.43 10.43 27.57
C ALA A 96 16.67 9.60 28.84
N LEU A 97 16.82 8.27 28.70
CA LEU A 97 17.13 7.36 29.79
C LEU A 97 18.53 7.58 30.37
N PHE A 98 19.52 7.91 29.52
CA PHE A 98 20.88 8.27 29.93
C PHE A 98 20.97 9.69 30.51
N ASP A 99 20.23 10.64 29.94
CA ASP A 99 20.30 12.04 30.37
C ASP A 99 19.54 12.28 31.67
N ASN A 100 18.33 11.72 31.84
CA ASN A 100 17.50 11.86 33.03
C ASN A 100 16.47 10.71 33.15
N PRO A 101 16.73 9.65 33.92
CA PRO A 101 15.87 8.45 33.97
C PRO A 101 14.44 8.71 34.49
N HIS A 102 14.19 9.86 35.12
CA HIS A 102 12.86 10.26 35.62
C HIS A 102 11.96 10.93 34.56
N LEU A 103 12.45 11.29 33.37
CA LEU A 103 11.67 11.98 32.32
C LEU A 103 11.26 11.08 31.13
N VAL A 104 11.58 9.79 31.20
CA VAL A 104 11.40 8.78 30.14
C VAL A 104 9.98 8.76 29.58
N VAL A 105 8.95 8.96 30.40
CA VAL A 105 7.54 8.91 29.97
C VAL A 105 7.18 10.06 29.01
N VAL A 106 7.70 11.27 29.23
CA VAL A 106 7.40 12.44 28.38
C VAL A 106 8.19 12.38 27.07
N ALA A 107 9.46 11.94 27.14
CA ALA A 107 10.30 11.73 25.95
C ALA A 107 9.78 10.58 25.08
N ALA A 108 9.36 9.46 25.67
CA ALA A 108 8.73 8.37 24.94
C ALA A 108 7.39 8.79 24.31
N GLY A 109 6.59 9.59 25.01
CA GLY A 109 5.31 10.11 24.48
C GLY A 109 5.48 11.00 23.26
N THR A 110 6.47 11.89 23.27
CA THR A 110 6.79 12.76 22.12
C THR A 110 7.40 11.99 20.95
N ALA A 111 8.26 11.00 21.23
CA ALA A 111 8.83 10.11 20.24
C ALA A 111 7.75 9.27 19.51
N VAL A 112 6.80 8.71 20.25
CA VAL A 112 5.63 7.99 19.68
C VAL A 112 4.74 8.93 18.87
N SER A 113 4.50 10.15 19.35
CA SER A 113 3.71 11.16 18.62
C SER A 113 4.35 11.54 17.27
N ASN A 114 5.68 11.70 17.23
CA ASN A 114 6.42 11.98 16.00
C ASN A 114 6.39 10.79 15.04
N ALA A 115 6.54 9.56 15.54
CA ALA A 115 6.46 8.35 14.73
C ALA A 115 5.06 8.16 14.11
N LEU A 116 4.00 8.41 14.87
CA LEU A 116 2.61 8.39 14.40
C LEU A 116 2.35 9.48 13.34
N SER A 117 2.97 10.65 13.52
CA SER A 117 2.88 11.76 12.55
C SER A 117 3.57 11.40 11.22
N GLY A 118 4.73 10.74 11.26
CA GLY A 118 5.41 10.25 10.06
C GLY A 118 4.61 9.18 9.31
N LEU A 119 4.01 8.23 10.05
CA LEU A 119 3.13 7.21 9.48
C LEU A 119 1.90 7.84 8.80
N SER A 120 1.24 8.79 9.47
CA SER A 120 0.05 9.44 8.91
C SER A 120 0.36 10.28 7.66
N ALA A 121 1.52 10.93 7.60
CA ALA A 121 1.99 11.62 6.39
C ALA A 121 2.27 10.65 5.22
N GLY A 122 2.87 9.49 5.50
CA GLY A 122 3.08 8.43 4.51
C GLY A 122 1.77 7.86 3.97
N VAL A 123 0.81 7.57 4.85
CA VAL A 123 -0.54 7.13 4.48
C VAL A 123 -1.25 8.18 3.63
N LYS A 124 -1.16 9.47 4.01
CA LYS A 124 -1.75 10.56 3.23
C LYS A 124 -1.16 10.66 1.82
N SER A 125 0.16 10.52 1.68
CA SER A 125 0.83 10.58 0.37
C SER A 125 0.41 9.41 -0.52
N ALA A 126 0.27 8.22 0.05
CA ALA A 126 -0.26 7.05 -0.65
C ALA A 126 -1.73 7.24 -1.06
N TRP A 127 -2.53 7.87 -0.21
CA TRP A 127 -3.91 8.26 -0.50
C TRP A 127 -3.99 9.24 -1.68
N ASP A 128 -3.18 10.29 -1.68
CA ASP A 128 -3.18 11.30 -2.74
C ASP A 128 -2.78 10.67 -4.10
N LEU A 129 -1.89 9.68 -4.12
CA LEU A 129 -1.55 8.90 -5.33
C LEU A 129 -2.71 8.00 -5.78
N LEU A 130 -3.37 7.30 -4.85
CA LEU A 130 -4.53 6.47 -5.15
C LEU A 130 -5.67 7.27 -5.78
N TRP A 131 -5.91 8.51 -5.33
CA TRP A 131 -6.90 9.38 -5.96
C TRP A 131 -6.46 9.91 -7.32
N ARG A 132 -5.16 10.21 -7.47
CA ARG A 132 -4.60 10.73 -8.72
C ARG A 132 -4.60 9.71 -9.87
N TYR A 133 -4.55 8.41 -9.55
CA TYR A 133 -4.58 7.31 -10.54
C TYR A 133 -5.88 6.48 -10.52
N GLY A 134 -6.75 6.61 -9.50
CA GLY A 134 -7.90 5.72 -9.27
C GLY A 134 -9.29 6.35 -9.38
N GLY A 135 -9.42 7.55 -9.96
CA GLY A 135 -10.61 8.41 -9.90
C GLY A 135 -11.98 7.82 -10.30
N GLN A 136 -12.06 6.63 -10.90
CA GLN A 136 -13.33 5.99 -11.28
C GLN A 136 -13.76 4.78 -10.43
N TYR A 137 -12.90 4.22 -9.56
CA TYR A 137 -13.21 2.95 -8.84
C TYR A 137 -13.22 3.05 -7.30
N VAL A 138 -12.76 4.17 -6.73
CA VAL A 138 -12.60 4.32 -5.27
C VAL A 138 -13.88 4.75 -4.55
N ALA A 139 -14.85 5.32 -5.27
CA ALA A 139 -16.10 5.82 -4.68
C ALA A 139 -16.93 4.74 -3.96
N THR A 140 -16.89 3.48 -4.42
CA THR A 140 -17.61 2.36 -3.78
C THR A 140 -16.78 1.63 -2.72
N ALA A 141 -15.45 1.62 -2.84
CA ALA A 141 -14.56 0.98 -1.87
C ALA A 141 -14.46 1.75 -0.54
N LEU A 142 -14.65 3.08 -0.59
CA LEU A 142 -14.59 3.96 0.58
C LEU A 142 -15.67 3.73 1.63
N ALA A 143 -16.85 3.26 1.23
CA ALA A 143 -17.93 2.97 2.16
C ALA A 143 -17.59 1.77 3.08
N GLN A 144 -16.84 0.80 2.56
CA GLN A 144 -16.49 -0.42 3.29
C GLN A 144 -15.36 -0.18 4.30
N VAL A 145 -14.31 0.52 3.89
CA VAL A 145 -13.13 0.76 4.73
C VAL A 145 -13.41 1.78 5.85
N ALA A 146 -14.24 2.79 5.58
CA ALA A 146 -14.69 3.74 6.60
C ALA A 146 -15.47 3.04 7.73
N SER A 147 -16.29 2.04 7.38
CA SER A 147 -17.05 1.24 8.34
C SER A 147 -16.14 0.38 9.24
N SER A 148 -15.07 -0.19 8.68
CA SER A 148 -14.10 -0.99 9.44
C SER A 148 -13.23 -0.15 10.37
N ALA A 149 -12.79 1.03 9.92
CA ALA A 149 -11.97 1.93 10.73
C ALA A 149 -12.73 2.46 11.95
N LEU A 150 -14.03 2.76 11.82
CA LEU A 150 -14.87 3.18 12.94
C LEU A 150 -15.01 2.09 14.02
N PHE A 151 -15.08 0.82 13.61
CA PHE A 151 -15.22 -0.32 14.52
C PHE A 151 -13.97 -0.52 15.39
N PHE A 152 -12.77 -0.41 14.80
CA PHE A 152 -11.51 -0.50 15.54
C PHE A 152 -11.30 0.69 16.49
N LEU A 153 -11.72 1.90 16.09
CA LEU A 153 -11.65 3.08 16.94
C LEU A 153 -12.58 2.97 18.15
N LEU A 154 -13.76 2.37 17.98
CA LEU A 154 -14.72 2.14 19.07
C LEU A 154 -14.21 1.08 20.07
N ILE A 155 -13.59 -0.01 19.61
CA ILE A 155 -12.95 -1.00 20.49
C ILE A 155 -11.79 -0.39 21.27
N ALA A 156 -10.95 0.42 20.62
CA ALA A 156 -9.84 1.11 21.28
C ALA A 156 -10.34 2.12 22.33
N PHE A 157 -11.41 2.85 22.03
CA PHE A 157 -12.03 3.80 22.96
C PHE A 157 -12.66 3.10 24.18
N VAL A 158 -13.41 2.02 23.97
CA VAL A 158 -14.01 1.22 25.06
C VAL A 158 -12.92 0.55 25.91
N GLY A 159 -11.85 0.03 25.30
CA GLY A 159 -10.71 -0.53 26.03
C GLY A 159 -10.00 0.49 26.91
N LEU A 160 -9.80 1.71 26.40
CA LEU A 160 -9.16 2.79 27.16
C LEU A 160 -10.07 3.29 28.31
N TYR A 161 -11.38 3.41 28.06
CA TYR A 161 -12.36 3.81 29.07
C TYR A 161 -12.46 2.80 30.24
N SER A 162 -12.27 1.52 29.92
CA SER A 162 -12.31 0.41 30.90
C SER A 162 -11.06 0.38 31.79
N LEU A 163 -9.90 0.71 31.22
CA LEU A 163 -8.61 0.79 31.93
C LEU A 163 -8.61 1.92 32.97
N VAL A 164 -9.27 3.04 32.66
CA VAL A 164 -9.35 4.21 33.55
C VAL A 164 -10.34 3.97 34.71
N ASN A 165 -11.40 3.20 34.50
CA ASN A 165 -12.46 2.97 35.50
C ASN A 165 -12.34 1.66 36.28
N GLY A 166 -11.30 0.84 36.03
CA GLY A 166 -10.91 -0.29 36.90
C GLY A 166 -11.91 -1.45 36.99
N ARG A 167 -12.85 -1.62 36.04
CA ARG A 167 -13.79 -2.75 36.03
C ARG A 167 -13.43 -3.75 34.93
N PRO A 168 -13.24 -5.04 35.22
CA PRO A 168 -12.95 -6.05 34.19
C PRO A 168 -14.23 -6.41 33.42
N TYR A 169 -14.16 -6.41 32.09
CA TYR A 169 -15.22 -6.94 31.23
C TYR A 169 -14.97 -8.44 30.96
N VAL A 170 -15.92 -9.28 31.35
CA VAL A 170 -16.01 -10.69 30.95
C VAL A 170 -16.68 -10.71 29.59
N PHE A 171 -16.01 -11.27 28.57
CA PHE A 171 -16.61 -11.52 27.26
C PHE A 171 -17.66 -12.62 27.37
N ILE A 172 -18.92 -12.29 27.05
CA ILE A 172 -19.87 -13.23 26.47
C ILE A 172 -20.30 -12.62 25.14
#